data_AF-A0A6V7QD65-F1
#
_entry.id   AF-A0A6V7QD65-F1
#
_cell.length_a   1.000
_cell.length_b   1.000
_cell.length_c   1.000
_cell.angle_alpha   90.00
_cell.angle_beta   90.00
_cell.angle_gamma   90.00
#
_symmetry.space_group_name_H-M   'P 1'
#
loop_
_entity.id
_entity.type
_entity.pdbx_description
1 polymer ?
#
loop_
_entity_poly.entity_id
_entity_poly.type
_entity_poly.pdbx_seq_one_letter_code
_entity_poly.pdbx_strand_id
1 'polypeptide(L)'
;MEMCSDEAVKYVWEGAIPLQIHLHESEVTTLPPPSPILILGPRLGYLPLLVPIIKAHFSSTLPPGTDTVWFDYKGLPLKWSIPTGVLFDLLCVEPERPWNLTVLNANKMEGLIVQCLLILTLSVL
;
A
#
# COMPACT_ATOMS: atom_id res chain seq x y z
N MET A 1 -11.45 19.70 28.72
CA MET A 1 -10.02 19.38 28.54
C MET A 1 -9.65 19.93 27.18
N GLU A 2 -9.26 21.20 27.11
CA GLU A 2 -8.76 21.80 25.88
C GLU A 2 -7.40 21.15 25.61
N MET A 3 -7.36 20.20 24.67
CA MET A 3 -6.09 19.81 24.09
C MET A 3 -5.58 21.04 23.35
N CYS A 4 -4.44 21.56 23.77
CA CYS A 4 -3.75 22.62 23.06
C CYS A 4 -3.57 22.17 21.59
N SER A 5 -3.87 23.08 20.67
CA SER A 5 -4.05 22.79 19.24
C SER A 5 -2.83 22.09 18.64
N ASP A 6 -1.65 22.41 19.16
CA ASP A 6 -0.38 22.02 18.57
C ASP A 6 -0.04 20.56 18.88
N GLU A 7 -0.36 20.09 20.09
CA GLU A 7 -0.21 18.67 20.46
C GLU A 7 -1.17 17.80 19.67
N ALA A 8 -2.43 18.24 19.49
CA ALA A 8 -3.41 17.50 18.69
C ALA A 8 -2.96 17.37 17.22
N VAL A 9 -2.50 18.47 16.62
CA VAL A 9 -1.95 18.46 15.25
C VAL A 9 -0.74 17.54 15.16
N LYS A 10 0.16 17.59 16.15
CA LYS A 10 1.34 16.72 16.20
C LYS A 10 0.94 15.24 16.26
N TYR A 11 -0.01 14.85 17.10
CA TYR A 11 -0.47 13.46 17.18
C TYR A 11 -1.10 12.96 15.87
N VAL A 12 -1.86 13.82 15.20
CA VAL A 12 -2.44 13.49 13.89
C VAL A 12 -1.33 13.32 12.84
N TRP A 13 -0.32 14.19 12.86
CA TRP A 13 0.81 14.17 11.93
C TRP A 13 1.72 12.95 12.12
N GLU A 14 2.02 12.59 13.37
CA GLU A 14 2.86 11.45 13.74
C GLU A 14 2.13 10.10 13.68
N GLY A 15 0.81 10.11 13.43
CA GLY A 15 -0.02 8.92 13.35
C GLY A 15 0.48 7.95 12.28
N ALA A 16 0.69 6.69 12.66
CA ALA A 16 1.13 5.63 11.76
C ALA A 16 0.27 4.36 11.92
N ILE A 17 0.26 3.54 10.87
CA ILE A 17 -0.42 2.25 10.82
C ILE A 17 0.64 1.16 10.69
N PRO A 18 0.65 0.13 11.55
CA PRO A 18 1.52 -1.02 11.36
C PRO A 18 1.07 -1.80 10.14
N LEU A 19 1.91 -1.85 9.11
CA LEU A 19 1.66 -2.57 7.87
C LEU A 19 2.49 -3.86 7.84
N GLN A 20 1.88 -4.94 7.37
CA GLN A 20 2.59 -6.16 7.02
C GLN A 20 2.41 -6.40 5.52
N ILE A 21 3.49 -6.21 4.77
CA ILE A 21 3.48 -6.29 3.31
C ILE A 21 4.00 -7.65 2.86
N HIS A 22 3.17 -8.37 2.11
CA HIS A 22 3.51 -9.65 1.49
C HIS A 22 3.76 -9.46 0.00
N LEU A 23 4.72 -10.19 -0.56
CA LEU A 23 4.80 -10.34 -2.01
C LEU A 23 3.71 -11.33 -2.45
N HIS A 24 2.96 -10.99 -3.49
CA HIS A 24 1.96 -11.90 -4.04
C HIS A 24 2.59 -13.21 -4.51
N GLU A 25 1.91 -14.34 -4.28
CA GLU A 25 2.44 -15.68 -4.59
C GLU A 25 2.85 -15.83 -6.06
N SER A 26 2.13 -15.17 -6.97
CA SER A 26 2.45 -15.19 -8.40
C SER A 26 3.75 -14.49 -8.78
N GLU A 27 4.32 -13.70 -7.88
CA GLU A 27 5.55 -12.93 -8.08
C GLU A 27 6.75 -13.55 -7.36
N VAL A 28 6.54 -14.62 -6.59
CA VAL A 28 7.60 -15.31 -5.87
C VAL A 28 8.41 -16.17 -6.84
N THR A 29 9.69 -15.82 -7.04
CA THR A 29 10.62 -16.58 -7.88
C THR A 29 11.57 -17.49 -7.10
N THR A 30 11.52 -17.44 -5.76
CA THR A 30 12.43 -18.17 -4.86
C THR A 30 11.69 -19.18 -3.99
N LEU A 31 12.39 -20.25 -3.60
CA LEU A 31 11.94 -21.20 -2.58
C LEU A 31 12.99 -21.27 -1.46
N PRO A 32 12.64 -20.94 -0.19
CA PRO A 32 11.31 -20.55 0.29
C PRO A 32 10.87 -19.14 -0.18
N PRO A 33 9.56 -18.82 -0.08
CA PRO A 33 9.05 -17.47 -0.36
C PRO A 33 9.70 -16.42 0.57
N PRO A 34 9.82 -15.15 0.13
CA PRO A 34 10.40 -14.10 0.95
C PRO A 34 9.52 -13.81 2.17
N SER A 35 10.15 -13.55 3.30
CA SER A 35 9.45 -13.08 4.50
C SER A 35 8.78 -11.73 4.24
N PRO A 36 7.57 -11.50 4.78
CA PRO A 36 6.91 -10.20 4.69
C PRO A 36 7.73 -9.12 5.38
N ILE A 37 7.55 -7.88 4.94
CA ILE A 37 8.16 -6.70 5.56
C ILE A 37 7.14 -6.01 6.47
N LEU A 38 7.58 -5.66 7.69
CA LEU A 38 6.82 -4.85 8.64
C LEU A 38 7.29 -3.41 8.57
N ILE A 39 6.38 -2.48 8.25
CA ILE A 39 6.69 -1.05 8.14
C ILE A 39 5.58 -0.22 8.77
N LEU A 40 5.94 0.94 9.32
CA LEU A 40 4.98 1.92 9.80
C LEU A 40 4.59 2.85 8.65
N GLY A 41 3.37 2.69 8.15
CA GLY A 41 2.80 3.56 7.11
C GLY A 41 2.25 4.84 7.73
N PRO A 42 2.71 6.05 7.34
CA PRO A 42 2.17 7.30 7.85
C PRO A 42 0.69 7.45 7.45
N ARG A 43 -0.19 7.76 8.41
CA ARG A 43 -1.64 7.92 8.15
C ARG A 43 -1.92 9.01 7.11
N LEU A 44 -1.18 10.11 7.17
CA LEU A 44 -1.29 11.23 6.23
C LEU A 44 -0.45 11.07 4.96
N GLY A 45 0.32 9.98 4.83
CA GLY A 45 1.12 9.71 3.63
C GLY A 45 0.43 8.73 2.68
N TYR A 46 1.02 8.55 1.50
CA TYR A 46 0.50 7.69 0.46
C TYR A 46 1.32 6.39 0.36
N LEU A 47 0.66 5.27 0.10
CA LEU A 47 1.31 3.95 -0.06
C LEU A 47 2.46 3.94 -1.10
N PRO A 48 2.39 4.66 -2.24
CA PRO A 48 3.51 4.74 -3.19
C PRO A 48 4.83 5.25 -2.60
N LEU A 49 4.79 6.02 -1.51
CA LEU A 49 6.01 6.50 -0.83
C LEU A 49 6.81 5.35 -0.20
N LEU A 50 6.17 4.21 0.05
CA LEU A 50 6.80 3.03 0.65
C LEU A 50 7.47 2.13 -0.40
N VAL A 51 7.21 2.37 -1.69
CA VAL A 51 7.70 1.54 -2.81
C VAL A 51 9.22 1.38 -2.82
N PRO A 52 10.06 2.42 -2.61
CA PRO A 52 11.51 2.23 -2.62
C PRO A 52 11.99 1.25 -1.54
N ILE A 53 11.36 1.31 -0.35
CA ILE A 53 11.67 0.42 0.79
C ILE A 53 11.25 -1.01 0.46
N ILE A 54 10.03 -1.18 -0.07
CA ILE A 54 9.46 -2.47 -0.44
C ILE A 54 10.28 -3.12 -1.57
N LYS A 55 10.62 -2.37 -2.61
CA LYS A 55 11.43 -2.86 -3.73
C LYS A 55 12.82 -3.26 -3.28
N ALA A 56 13.45 -2.49 -2.38
CA ALA A 56 14.76 -2.86 -1.83
C ALA A 56 14.69 -4.21 -1.10
N HIS A 57 13.65 -4.41 -0.28
CA HIS A 57 13.44 -5.65 0.48
C HIS A 57 13.18 -6.87 -0.41
N PHE A 58 12.35 -6.74 -1.45
CA PHE A 58 12.01 -7.83 -2.36
C PHE A 58 12.90 -7.88 -3.63
N SER A 59 13.97 -7.09 -3.70
CA SER A 59 14.82 -6.96 -4.89
C SER A 59 15.44 -8.28 -5.36
N SER A 60 15.73 -9.19 -4.43
CA SER A 60 16.29 -10.52 -4.73
C SER A 60 15.25 -11.54 -5.21
N THR A 61 13.97 -11.24 -5.05
CA THR A 61 12.86 -12.17 -5.38
C THR A 61 11.97 -11.65 -6.52
N LEU A 62 12.04 -10.37 -6.84
CA LEU A 62 11.32 -9.77 -7.96
C LEU A 62 12.01 -10.05 -9.30
N PRO A 63 11.25 -10.29 -10.38
CA PRO A 63 11.80 -10.34 -11.73
C PRO A 63 12.46 -9.00 -12.12
N PRO A 64 13.58 -9.03 -12.87
CA PRO A 64 14.22 -7.81 -13.37
C PRO A 64 13.29 -7.02 -14.31
N GLY A 65 13.34 -5.69 -14.25
CA GLY A 65 12.56 -4.79 -15.11
C GLY A 65 11.16 -4.41 -14.58
N THR A 66 10.88 -4.69 -13.31
CA THR A 66 9.60 -4.36 -12.67
C THR A 66 9.68 -3.00 -11.98
N ASP A 67 9.23 -1.94 -12.67
CA ASP A 67 9.30 -0.59 -12.13
C ASP A 67 8.11 -0.18 -11.27
N THR A 68 6.94 -0.74 -11.56
CA THR A 68 5.68 -0.34 -10.94
C THR A 68 5.06 -1.47 -10.13
N VAL A 69 4.73 -1.16 -8.87
CA VAL A 69 4.05 -2.07 -7.95
C VAL A 69 2.70 -1.50 -7.57
N TRP A 70 1.77 -2.38 -7.26
CA TRP A 70 0.45 -2.05 -6.75
C TRP A 70 0.20 -2.72 -5.42
N PHE A 71 -0.66 -2.10 -4.63
CA PHE A 71 -1.09 -2.60 -3.33
C PHE A 71 -2.48 -3.20 -3.46
N ASP A 72 -2.66 -4.35 -2.84
CA ASP A 72 -3.91 -5.07 -2.74
C ASP A 72 -4.25 -5.34 -1.27
N TYR A 73 -5.54 -5.26 -0.96
CA TYR A 73 -6.08 -5.66 0.33
C TYR A 73 -7.21 -6.68 0.11
N LYS A 74 -6.97 -7.95 0.46
CA LYS A 74 -7.99 -9.03 0.37
C LYS A 74 -8.60 -9.17 -1.05
N GLY A 75 -7.79 -9.00 -2.09
CA GLY A 75 -8.20 -9.05 -3.49
C GLY A 75 -8.79 -7.75 -4.03
N LEU A 76 -8.76 -6.66 -3.25
CA LEU A 76 -9.13 -5.31 -3.67
C LEU A 76 -7.89 -4.46 -3.98
N PRO A 77 -7.67 -4.06 -5.24
CA PRO A 77 -6.63 -3.11 -5.60
C PRO A 77 -6.85 -1.75 -4.93
N LEU A 78 -5.85 -1.28 -4.19
CA LEU A 78 -5.93 -0.03 -3.44
C LEU A 78 -5.63 1.17 -4.33
N LYS A 79 -6.45 2.22 -4.19
CA LYS A 79 -6.26 3.48 -4.92
C LYS A 79 -5.10 4.27 -4.33
N TRP A 80 -4.00 4.34 -5.08
CA TRP A 80 -2.77 5.07 -4.75
C TRP A 80 -2.93 6.56 -4.38
N SER A 81 -3.97 7.23 -4.88
CA SER A 81 -4.22 8.66 -4.64
C SER A 81 -4.98 8.94 -3.34
N ILE A 82 -5.26 7.92 -2.52
CA ILE A 82 -5.93 8.05 -1.23
C ILE A 82 -4.89 7.87 -0.11
N PRO A 83 -4.88 8.72 0.94
CA PRO A 83 -3.97 8.55 2.06
C PRO A 83 -4.10 7.19 2.73
N THR A 84 -2.98 6.65 3.22
CA THR A 84 -2.88 5.35 3.88
C THR A 84 -3.86 5.22 5.05
N GLY A 85 -3.99 6.28 5.85
CA GLY A 85 -4.93 6.36 6.96
C GLY A 85 -6.38 6.22 6.54
N VAL A 86 -6.75 6.91 5.46
CA VAL A 86 -8.12 6.89 4.93
C VAL A 86 -8.44 5.51 4.35
N LEU A 87 -7.52 4.90 3.60
CA LEU A 87 -7.71 3.53 3.10
C LEU A 87 -7.90 2.54 4.24
N PHE A 88 -7.09 2.64 5.30
CA PHE A 88 -7.20 1.77 6.46
C PHE A 88 -8.53 1.95 7.20
N ASP A 89 -8.90 3.19 7.51
CA ASP A 89 -10.13 3.47 8.27
C ASP A 89 -11.41 3.09 7.49
N LEU A 90 -11.38 3.13 6.15
CA LEU A 90 -12.50 2.72 5.30
C LEU A 90 -12.63 1.20 5.12
N LEU A 91 -11.50 0.49 5.03
CA LEU A 91 -11.47 -0.93 4.67
C LEU A 91 -11.34 -1.86 5.87
N CYS A 92 -10.78 -1.40 6.99
CA CYS A 92 -10.67 -2.15 8.24
C CYS A 92 -11.76 -1.72 9.23
N VAL A 93 -12.95 -2.34 9.11
CA VAL A 93 -14.08 -2.12 10.04
C VAL A 93 -13.75 -2.60 11.46
N GLU A 94 -12.98 -3.68 11.57
CA GLU A 94 -12.33 -4.10 12.82
C GLU A 94 -10.82 -3.85 12.70
N PRO A 95 -10.15 -3.29 13.72
CA PRO A 95 -8.74 -2.93 13.65
C PRO A 95 -7.85 -4.18 13.70
N GLU A 96 -7.77 -4.89 12.57
CA GLU A 96 -6.78 -5.92 12.30
C GLU A 96 -5.39 -5.27 12.33
N ARG A 97 -4.53 -5.73 13.26
CA ARG A 97 -3.17 -5.21 13.42
C ARG A 97 -2.19 -6.38 13.45
N PRO A 98 -1.15 -6.37 12.59
CA PRO A 98 -0.85 -5.38 11.54
C PRO A 98 -1.83 -5.42 10.36
N TRP A 99 -1.95 -4.31 9.62
CA TRP A 99 -2.75 -4.25 8.40
C TRP A 99 -2.04 -5.02 7.29
N ASN A 100 -2.62 -6.17 6.92
CA ASN A 100 -2.04 -7.10 5.94
C ASN A 100 -2.32 -6.63 4.51
N LEU A 101 -1.27 -6.22 3.80
CA LEU A 101 -1.32 -5.84 2.40
C LEU A 101 -0.49 -6.80 1.55
N THR A 102 -0.86 -6.89 0.28
CA THR A 102 -0.11 -7.66 -0.72
C THR A 102 0.37 -6.72 -1.82
N VAL A 103 1.60 -6.90 -2.28
CA VAL A 103 2.13 -6.17 -3.43
C VAL A 103 2.19 -7.04 -4.67
N LEU A 104 1.72 -6.47 -5.78
CA LEU A 104 1.70 -7.10 -7.10
C LEU A 104 2.46 -6.23 -8.10
N ASN A 105 3.03 -6.87 -9.11
CA ASN A 105 3.59 -6.20 -10.26
C ASN A 105 2.47 -5.66 -11.17
N ALA A 106 2.57 -4.39 -11.58
CA ALA A 106 1.59 -3.74 -12.45
C ALA A 106 1.37 -4.43 -13.78
N ASN A 107 2.43 -5.02 -14.35
CA ASN A 107 2.35 -5.65 -15.67
C ASN A 107 1.40 -6.86 -15.69
N LYS A 108 1.00 -7.39 -14.52
CA LYS A 108 0.07 -8.52 -14.40
C LYS A 108 -1.38 -8.08 -14.23
N MET A 109 -1.62 -6.78 -14.12
CA MET A 109 -2.92 -6.19 -13.85
C MET A 109 -3.62 -5.70 -15.15
N GLU A 110 -3.26 -6.28 -16.31
CA GLU A 110 -3.74 -5.90 -17.65
C GLU A 110 -5.27 -5.90 -17.79
N GLY A 111 -6.02 -6.60 -16.93
CA GLY A 111 -7.49 -6.56 -16.92
C GLY A 111 -8.14 -5.45 -16.07
N LEU A 112 -7.46 -4.91 -15.06
CA LEU A 112 -8.00 -3.93 -14.10
C LEU A 112 -7.51 -2.50 -14.35
N ILE A 113 -6.35 -2.35 -15.01
CA ILE A 113 -5.74 -1.06 -15.36
C ILE A 113 -6.63 -0.26 -16.33
N VAL A 114 -7.33 -0.92 -17.24
CA VAL A 114 -8.22 -0.27 -18.23
C VAL A 114 -9.40 0.41 -17.53
N GLN A 115 -9.92 -0.17 -16.45
CA GLN A 115 -11.10 0.36 -15.76
C GLN A 115 -10.79 1.59 -14.91
N CYS A 116 -9.64 1.63 -14.24
CA CYS A 116 -9.23 2.79 -13.42
C CYS A 116 -8.67 3.96 -14.24
N LEU A 117 -7.95 3.72 -15.34
CA LEU A 117 -7.49 4.80 -16.24
C LEU A 117 -8.68 5.44 -17.00
N LEU A 118 -9.69 4.67 -17.42
CA LEU A 118 -10.90 5.23 -18.03
C LEU A 118 -11.70 6.11 -17.06
N ILE A 119 -11.77 5.75 -15.77
CA ILE A 119 -12.47 6.58 -14.77
C ILE A 119 -11.70 7.89 -14.51
N LEU A 120 -10.37 7.87 -14.53
CA LEU A 120 -9.57 9.09 -14.31
C LEU A 120 -9.51 10.01 -15.53
N THR A 121 -9.59 9.49 -16.76
CA THR A 121 -9.63 10.35 -17.97
C THR A 121 -11.02 10.93 -18.23
N LEU A 122 -12.10 10.25 -17.81
CA LEU A 122 -13.49 10.74 -17.95
C LEU A 122 -13.94 11.67 -16.82
N SER A 123 -13.17 11.80 -15.72
CA SER A 123 -13.49 12.72 -14.62
C SER A 123 -12.82 14.10 -14.77
N VAL A 124 -12.06 14.32 -15.85
CA VAL A 124 -11.33 15.57 -16.15
C VAL A 124 -11.70 16.12 -17.55
N LEU A 125 -12.82 15.67 -18.11
CA LEU A 125 -13.41 16.19 -19.36
C LEU A 125 -14.86 16.62 -19.13
#